data_AF-A0A6I7X9G7-F1
#
_entry.id   AF-A0A6I7X9G7-F1
#
_cell.length_a   1.000
_cell.length_b   1.000
_cell.length_c   1.000
_cell.angle_alpha   90.00
_cell.angle_beta   90.00
_cell.angle_gamma   90.00
#
_symmetry.space_group_name_H-M   'P 1'
#
loop_
_entity.id
_entity.type
_entity.pdbx_description
1 polymer ?
#
loop_
_entity_poly.entity_id
_entity_poly.type
_entity_poly.pdbx_seq_one_letter_code
_entity_poly.pdbx_strand_id
1 'polypeptide(L)'
;MKTQTSKTKYSSYIFRFLVCFIVPIIGLIYIFVNRRKWSKLDITFYLLIALTNLSLTITVTFFTRDFWIISIHNLICFIICIVFILCKRRSK
;
A
#
# COMPACT_ATOMS: atom_id res chain seq x y z
N MET A 1 -16.69 -23.21 4.66
CA MET A 1 -15.82 -22.64 5.72
C MET A 1 -14.46 -22.05 5.23
N LYS A 2 -14.01 -22.26 3.98
CA LYS A 2 -12.80 -21.61 3.41
C LYS A 2 -13.01 -20.16 2.91
N THR A 3 -14.27 -19.76 2.68
CA THR A 3 -14.64 -18.46 2.09
C THR A 3 -14.57 -17.29 3.09
N GLN A 4 -14.77 -17.56 4.38
CA GLN A 4 -14.66 -16.53 5.43
C GLN A 4 -13.21 -16.17 5.75
N THR A 5 -12.31 -17.15 5.76
CA THR A 5 -10.87 -16.95 6.05
C THR A 5 -10.11 -16.28 4.90
N SER A 6 -10.61 -16.35 3.67
CA SER A 6 -10.05 -15.58 2.55
C SER A 6 -10.49 -14.11 2.58
N LYS A 7 -11.77 -13.84 2.92
CA LYS A 7 -12.30 -12.47 3.09
C LYS A 7 -11.57 -11.69 4.19
N THR A 8 -11.32 -12.29 5.35
CA THR A 8 -10.62 -11.63 6.47
C THR A 8 -9.16 -11.32 6.15
N LYS A 9 -8.46 -12.21 5.42
CA LYS A 9 -7.10 -11.92 4.92
C LYS A 9 -7.10 -10.74 3.93
N TYR A 10 -8.07 -10.67 3.03
CA TYR A 10 -8.23 -9.59 2.06
C TYR A 10 -8.41 -8.23 2.71
N SER A 11 -9.33 -8.14 3.68
CA SER A 11 -9.58 -6.93 4.45
C SER A 11 -8.31 -6.43 5.14
N SER A 12 -7.48 -7.35 5.67
CA SER A 12 -6.19 -6.98 6.27
C SER A 12 -5.20 -6.40 5.26
N TYR A 13 -5.12 -6.90 4.02
CA TYR A 13 -4.21 -6.36 3.00
C TYR A 13 -4.62 -4.96 2.52
N ILE A 14 -5.93 -4.74 2.36
CA ILE A 14 -6.49 -3.43 1.96
C ILE A 14 -6.28 -2.41 3.09
N PHE A 15 -6.53 -2.80 4.34
CA PHE A 15 -6.29 -1.92 5.49
C PHE A 15 -4.83 -1.46 5.58
N ARG A 16 -3.88 -2.38 5.41
CA ARG A 16 -2.44 -2.07 5.41
C ARG A 16 -2.04 -1.12 4.29
N PHE A 17 -2.63 -1.32 3.10
CA PHE A 17 -2.44 -0.45 1.96
C PHE A 17 -2.96 0.96 2.26
N LEU A 18 -4.20 1.09 2.78
CA LEU A 18 -4.80 2.36 3.16
C LEU A 18 -3.97 3.11 4.19
N VAL A 19 -3.44 2.42 5.21
CA VAL A 19 -2.56 3.05 6.21
C VAL A 19 -1.28 3.60 5.58
N CYS A 20 -0.64 2.83 4.68
CA CYS A 20 0.56 3.31 3.95
C CYS A 20 0.25 4.42 2.95
N PHE A 21 -1.01 4.54 2.52
CA PHE A 21 -1.45 5.53 1.54
C PHE A 21 -1.84 6.85 2.19
N ILE A 22 -2.67 6.82 3.23
CA ILE A 22 -3.17 8.03 3.91
C ILE A 22 -2.11 8.60 4.84
N VAL A 23 -1.40 7.75 5.59
CA VAL A 23 -0.42 8.20 6.57
C VAL A 23 0.89 7.43 6.39
N PRO A 24 1.72 7.80 5.39
CA PRO A 24 2.89 7.03 5.00
C PRO A 24 3.89 6.83 6.16
N ILE A 25 4.05 7.81 7.06
CA ILE A 25 4.91 7.70 8.25
C ILE A 25 4.41 6.59 9.20
N ILE A 26 3.10 6.57 9.51
CA ILE A 26 2.51 5.51 10.35
C ILE A 26 2.60 4.17 9.64
N GLY A 27 2.39 4.13 8.33
CA GLY A 27 2.59 2.95 7.49
C GLY A 27 4.00 2.36 7.62
N LEU A 28 5.04 3.19 7.52
CA LEU A 28 6.43 2.77 7.68
C LEU A 28 6.70 2.18 9.08
N ILE A 29 6.23 2.84 10.14
CA ILE A 29 6.36 2.33 11.52
C ILE A 29 5.65 0.98 11.65
N TYR A 30 4.44 0.87 11.11
CA TYR A 30 3.66 -0.35 11.16
C TYR A 30 4.35 -1.51 10.42
N ILE A 31 4.91 -1.26 9.23
CA ILE A 31 5.70 -2.24 8.49
C ILE A 31 6.91 -2.67 9.33
N PHE A 32 7.64 -1.72 9.91
CA PHE A 32 8.84 -2.00 10.70
C PHE A 32 8.56 -2.87 11.93
N VAL A 33 7.48 -2.60 12.65
CA VAL A 33 7.04 -3.37 13.82
C VAL A 33 6.59 -4.78 13.42
N ASN A 34 5.81 -4.90 12.35
CA ASN A 34 5.24 -6.17 11.93
C ASN A 34 6.12 -6.97 10.95
N ARG A 35 7.31 -6.48 10.59
CA ARG A 35 8.19 -7.08 9.58
C ARG A 35 8.53 -8.54 9.80
N ARG A 36 8.58 -9.01 11.06
CA ARG A 36 8.87 -10.42 11.38
C ARG A 36 7.75 -11.40 10.98
N LYS A 37 6.52 -10.90 10.79
CA LYS A 37 5.33 -11.72 10.51
C LYS A 37 5.00 -11.79 9.01
N TRP A 38 5.69 -11.03 8.17
CA TRP A 38 5.32 -10.82 6.76
C TRP A 38 6.35 -11.44 5.82
N SER A 39 5.93 -11.75 4.59
CA SER A 39 6.86 -12.21 3.56
C SER A 39 7.76 -11.05 3.11
N LYS A 40 9.00 -11.35 2.71
CA LYS A 40 9.95 -10.33 2.23
C LYS A 40 9.37 -9.52 1.06
N LEU A 41 8.64 -10.18 0.15
CA LEU A 41 7.94 -9.53 -0.96
C LEU A 41 6.85 -8.57 -0.50
N ASP A 42 5.99 -9.00 0.44
CA ASP A 42 4.92 -8.14 0.97
C ASP A 42 5.54 -6.90 1.66
N ILE A 43 6.62 -7.07 2.43
CA ILE A 43 7.33 -5.97 3.10
C ILE A 43 7.88 -4.97 2.08
N THR A 44 8.64 -5.43 1.09
CA THR A 44 9.22 -4.55 0.07
C THR A 44 8.14 -3.78 -0.68
N PHE A 45 7.03 -4.44 -1.03
CA PHE A 45 5.92 -3.81 -1.75
C PHE A 45 5.25 -2.70 -0.93
N TYR A 46 4.88 -2.97 0.33
CA TYR A 46 4.26 -1.96 1.19
C TYR A 46 5.24 -0.83 1.54
N LEU A 47 6.53 -1.15 1.71
CA LEU A 47 7.57 -0.15 1.96
C LEU A 47 7.73 0.79 0.77
N LEU A 48 7.76 0.25 -0.45
CA LEU A 48 7.85 1.02 -1.67
C LEU A 48 6.67 1.99 -1.78
N ILE A 49 5.44 1.51 -1.55
CA ILE A 49 4.24 2.35 -1.60
C ILE A 49 4.31 3.47 -0.55
N ALA A 50 4.65 3.15 0.70
CA ALA A 50 4.73 4.13 1.77
C ALA A 50 5.79 5.21 1.47
N LEU A 51 6.96 4.79 0.95
CA LEU A 51 8.04 5.70 0.61
C LEU A 51 7.71 6.59 -0.59
N THR A 52 7.07 6.04 -1.63
CA THR A 52 6.66 6.82 -2.80
C THR A 52 5.56 7.81 -2.44
N ASN A 53 4.59 7.44 -1.59
CA ASN A 53 3.57 8.37 -1.11
C ASN A 53 4.15 9.46 -0.20
N LEU A 54 5.12 9.12 0.64
CA LEU A 54 5.86 10.11 1.43
C LEU A 54 6.59 11.10 0.50
N SER A 55 7.32 10.59 -0.49
CA SER A 55 8.07 11.39 -1.47
C SER A 55 7.14 12.29 -2.29
N LEU A 56 6.00 11.77 -2.73
CA LEU A 56 4.99 12.56 -3.43
C LEU A 56 4.43 13.65 -2.50
N THR A 57 4.10 13.32 -1.26
CA THR A 57 3.56 14.29 -0.30
C THR A 57 4.55 15.43 -0.08
N ILE A 58 5.85 15.12 0.08
CA ILE A 58 6.92 16.11 0.20
C ILE A 58 7.03 16.94 -1.09
N THR A 59 7.09 16.28 -2.25
CA THR A 59 7.17 16.96 -3.56
C THR A 59 6.01 17.93 -3.77
N VAL A 60 4.80 17.51 -3.43
CA VAL A 60 3.58 18.31 -3.58
C VAL A 60 3.53 19.47 -2.60
N THR A 61 3.99 19.24 -1.37
CA THR A 61 3.99 20.26 -0.33
C THR A 61 5.02 21.36 -0.61
N PHE A 62 6.18 21.01 -1.14
CA PHE A 62 7.32 21.92 -1.27
C PHE A 62 7.65 22.40 -2.69
N PHE A 63 7.36 21.61 -3.73
CA PHE A 63 7.81 21.92 -5.10
C PHE A 63 6.66 22.25 -6.04
N THR A 64 5.64 21.40 -6.17
CA THR A 64 4.57 21.59 -7.17
C THR A 64 3.20 21.21 -6.61
N ARG A 65 2.24 22.16 -6.63
CA ARG A 65 0.83 21.89 -6.27
C ARG A 65 0.01 21.38 -7.46
N ASP A 66 0.66 20.67 -8.38
CA ASP A 66 0.01 20.17 -9.58
C ASP A 66 -0.93 19.02 -9.24
N PHE A 67 -2.22 19.35 -9.17
CA PHE A 67 -3.31 18.42 -8.86
C PHE A 67 -3.32 17.17 -9.75
N TRP A 68 -2.93 17.33 -11.02
CA TRP A 68 -2.87 16.25 -12.00
C TRP A 68 -1.85 15.17 -11.65
N ILE A 69 -0.68 15.54 -11.12
CA ILE A 69 0.37 14.58 -10.75
C ILE A 69 -0.11 13.70 -9.58
N ILE A 70 -0.77 14.32 -8.61
CA ILE A 70 -1.37 13.62 -7.46
C ILE A 70 -2.45 12.65 -7.91
N SER A 71 -3.35 13.10 -8.79
CA SER A 71 -4.45 12.28 -9.29
C SER A 71 -3.96 11.07 -10.08
N ILE A 72 -2.99 11.25 -10.97
CA ILE A 72 -2.39 10.15 -11.75
C ILE A 72 -1.67 9.17 -10.83
N HIS A 73 -0.89 9.66 -9.87
CA HIS A 73 -0.18 8.80 -8.92
C HIS A 73 -1.15 7.96 -8.09
N ASN A 74 -2.22 8.57 -7.57
CA ASN A 74 -3.24 7.87 -6.80
C ASN A 74 -3.94 6.78 -7.63
N LEU A 75 -4.24 7.07 -8.90
CA LEU A 75 -4.81 6.10 -9.84
C LEU A 75 -3.87 4.91 -10.08
N ILE A 76 -2.58 5.17 -10.28
CA ILE A 76 -1.55 4.13 -10.47
C ILE A 76 -1.43 3.26 -9.22
N CYS A 77 -1.34 3.86 -8.03
CA CYS A 77 -1.31 3.14 -6.76
C CYS A 77 -2.54 2.24 -6.58
N PHE A 78 -3.73 2.72 -6.95
CA PHE A 78 -4.96 1.95 -6.87
C PHE A 78 -4.95 0.74 -7.81
N ILE A 79 -4.52 0.92 -9.06
CA ILE A 79 -4.38 -0.19 -10.04
C ILE A 79 -3.39 -1.23 -9.52
N ILE A 80 -2.23 -0.79 -9.03
CA ILE A 80 -1.20 -1.66 -8.46
C ILE A 80 -1.76 -2.49 -7.28
N CYS A 81 -2.55 -1.87 -6.41
CA CYS A 81 -3.21 -2.57 -5.30
C CYS A 81 -4.17 -3.66 -5.79
N ILE A 82 -5.03 -3.34 -6.76
CA ILE A 82 -5.97 -4.31 -7.35
C ILE A 82 -5.21 -5.47 -8.00
N VAL A 83 -4.18 -5.18 -8.79
CA VAL A 83 -3.37 -6.21 -9.45
C VAL A 83 -2.68 -7.11 -8.43
N PHE A 84 -2.06 -6.53 -7.39
CA PHE A 84 -1.43 -7.29 -6.32
C PHE A 84 -2.41 -8.23 -5.62
N ILE A 85 -3.59 -7.71 -5.33
CA ILE A 85 -4.70 -8.43 -4.74
C ILE A 85 -5.16 -9.59 -5.63
N LEU A 86 -5.36 -9.35 -6.94
CA LEU A 86 -5.75 -10.37 -7.92
C LEU A 86 -4.67 -11.45 -8.09
N CYS A 87 -3.39 -11.07 -8.12
CA CYS A 87 -2.26 -12.01 -8.18
C CYS A 87 -2.22 -12.90 -6.93
N LYS A 88 -2.40 -12.33 -5.73
CA LYS A 88 -2.53 -13.10 -4.48
C LYS A 88 -3.72 -14.06 -4.48
N ARG A 89 -4.80 -13.72 -5.21
CA ARG A 89 -5.98 -14.60 -5.35
C ARG A 89 -5.69 -15.82 -6.23
N ARG A 90 -4.91 -15.65 -7.30
CA ARG A 90 -4.53 -16.76 -8.20
C ARG A 90 -3.46 -17.69 -7.65
N SER A 91 -2.67 -17.24 -6.69
CA SER A 91 -1.61 -18.05 -6.06
C SER A 91 -2.12 -19.01 -4.96
N LYS A 92 -3.43 -19.17 -4.79
CA LYS A 92 -4.09 -20.06 -3.82
C LYS A 92 -4.99 -21.05 -4.54
#